data_AF-A0A7S3SQB4-F1
#
_entry.id   AF-A0A7S3SQB4-F1
#
_cell.length_a   1.000
_cell.length_b   1.000
_cell.length_c   1.000
_cell.angle_alpha   90.00
_cell.angle_beta   90.00
_cell.angle_gamma   90.00
#
_symmetry.space_group_name_H-M   'P 1'
#
loop_
_entity.id
_entity.type
_entity.pdbx_description
1 polymer ?
#
loop_
_entity_poly.entity_id
_entity_poly.type
_entity_poly.pdbx_seq_one_letter_code
_entity_poly.pdbx_strand_id
1 'polypeptide(L)'
;VELWFQSYLHYHRFQLDVTTADEREPVNYPHPAANTYKLSDLIHWTGVEQQEIIQSGAVMMMNANFDCNLDSMHCKVVVDSAIVESKTGYNYVHNQYYYEDGVLKRNTYRMFGIRLMAFTTGFAKKTSFSMIILQLSSALALL
;
A
#
# COMPACT_ATOMS: atom_id res chain seq x y z
N VAL A 1 6.28 -5.75 -14.71
CA VAL A 1 5.99 -6.41 -13.42
C VAL A 1 4.60 -5.98 -13.00
N GLU A 2 3.72 -6.95 -12.80
CA GLU A 2 2.37 -6.74 -12.29
C GLU A 2 2.36 -7.15 -10.82
N LEU A 3 1.71 -6.33 -10.00
CA LEU A 3 1.65 -6.51 -8.56
C LEU A 3 0.18 -6.67 -8.18
N TRP A 4 -0.16 -7.87 -7.70
CA TRP A 4 -1.49 -8.20 -7.22
C TRP A 4 -1.54 -8.00 -5.70
N PHE A 5 -2.42 -7.10 -5.24
CA PHE A 5 -2.50 -6.71 -3.84
C PHE A 5 -3.73 -7.34 -3.18
N GLN A 6 -3.45 -8.23 -2.23
CA GLN A 6 -4.45 -8.84 -1.37
C GLN A 6 -4.42 -8.14 -0.02
N SER A 7 -5.49 -7.41 0.30
CA SER A 7 -5.61 -6.60 1.51
C SER A 7 -6.73 -7.13 2.39
N TYR A 8 -6.54 -7.07 3.71
CA TYR A 8 -7.55 -7.43 4.71
C TYR A 8 -7.59 -6.35 5.79
N LEU A 9 -8.81 -5.91 6.13
CA LEU A 9 -9.09 -4.92 7.18
C LEU A 9 -10.19 -5.46 8.09
N HIS A 10 -9.96 -5.36 9.39
CA HIS A 10 -10.95 -5.69 10.40
C HIS A 10 -11.33 -4.44 11.19
N TYR A 11 -12.61 -4.07 11.14
CA TYR A 11 -13.16 -2.96 11.92
C TYR A 11 -13.67 -3.45 13.27
N HIS A 12 -12.81 -3.47 14.30
CA HIS A 12 -13.13 -3.98 15.64
C HIS A 12 -14.42 -3.42 16.24
N ARG A 13 -14.68 -2.12 16.08
CA ARG A 13 -15.89 -1.48 16.62
C ARG A 13 -17.18 -2.02 16.01
N PHE A 14 -17.11 -2.44 14.75
CA PHE A 14 -18.25 -2.91 13.98
C PHE A 14 -18.29 -4.44 13.81
N GLN A 15 -17.23 -5.14 14.25
CA GLN A 15 -17.05 -6.59 14.06
C GLN A 15 -17.25 -6.98 12.59
N LEU A 16 -16.65 -6.20 11.69
CA LEU A 16 -16.81 -6.31 10.25
C LEU A 16 -15.45 -6.46 9.58
N ASP A 17 -15.36 -7.44 8.68
CA ASP A 17 -14.19 -7.70 7.86
C ASP A 17 -14.43 -7.15 6.46
N VAL A 18 -13.42 -6.49 5.90
CA VAL A 18 -13.39 -6.04 4.51
C VAL A 18 -12.09 -6.51 3.91
N THR A 19 -12.16 -7.21 2.79
CA THR A 19 -11.01 -7.90 2.21
C THR A 19 -11.08 -7.91 0.69
N THR A 20 -9.92 -7.76 0.06
CA THR A 20 -9.69 -8.09 -1.36
C THR A 20 -8.93 -9.41 -1.49
N ALA A 21 -8.53 -10.04 -0.38
CA ALA A 21 -7.81 -11.31 -0.39
C ALA A 21 -8.69 -12.50 -0.84
N ASP A 22 -10.02 -12.37 -0.75
CA ASP A 22 -10.96 -13.40 -1.17
C ASP A 22 -11.18 -13.42 -2.70
N GLU A 23 -10.66 -12.42 -3.41
CA GLU A 23 -10.74 -12.33 -4.87
C GLU A 23 -9.88 -13.44 -5.49
N ARG A 24 -10.48 -14.27 -6.35
CA ARG A 24 -9.79 -15.42 -6.96
C ARG A 24 -8.97 -15.05 -8.19
N GLU A 25 -9.26 -13.91 -8.79
CA GLU A 25 -8.66 -13.47 -10.03
C GLU A 25 -8.15 -12.02 -9.91
N PRO A 26 -7.00 -11.71 -10.54
CA PRO A 26 -6.50 -10.36 -10.59
C PRO A 26 -7.38 -9.50 -11.51
N VAL A 27 -7.85 -8.38 -10.98
CA VAL A 27 -8.55 -7.34 -11.73
C VAL A 27 -7.56 -6.22 -11.99
N ASN A 28 -7.28 -5.98 -13.27
CA ASN A 28 -6.26 -5.03 -13.70
C ASN A 28 -6.79 -3.58 -13.70
N TYR A 29 -5.95 -2.64 -13.27
CA TYR A 29 -6.16 -1.21 -13.52
C TYR A 29 -6.27 -0.95 -15.03
N PRO A 30 -7.20 -0.09 -15.53
CA PRO A 30 -7.97 0.95 -14.82
C PRO A 30 -9.40 0.55 -14.39
N HIS A 31 -9.69 -0.74 -14.21
CA HIS A 31 -11.02 -1.14 -13.74
C HIS A 31 -11.32 -0.55 -12.34
N PRO A 32 -12.56 -0.11 -12.04
CA PRO A 32 -12.90 0.49 -10.74
C PRO A 32 -12.67 -0.42 -9.53
N ALA A 33 -12.76 -1.74 -9.73
CA ALA A 33 -12.47 -2.77 -8.74
C ALA A 33 -11.07 -3.39 -8.92
N ALA A 34 -10.12 -2.65 -9.50
CA ALA A 34 -8.77 -3.17 -9.71
C ALA A 34 -8.07 -3.48 -8.37
N ASN A 35 -7.39 -4.62 -8.33
CA ASN A 35 -6.51 -5.07 -7.25
C ASN A 35 -5.08 -5.33 -7.76
N THR A 36 -4.86 -5.18 -9.07
CA THR A 36 -3.60 -5.48 -9.75
C THR A 36 -3.12 -4.27 -10.53
N TYR A 37 -1.88 -3.88 -10.27
CA TYR A 37 -1.27 -2.66 -10.81
C TYR A 37 0.08 -2.97 -11.44
N LYS A 38 0.38 -2.32 -12.56
CA LYS A 38 1.72 -2.38 -13.13
C LYS A 38 2.65 -1.50 -12.30
N LEU A 39 3.85 -2.00 -12.04
CA LEU A 39 4.88 -1.23 -11.34
C LEU A 39 5.20 0.10 -12.07
N SER A 40 5.11 0.13 -13.40
CA SER A 40 5.26 1.36 -14.19
C SER A 40 4.21 2.42 -13.86
N ASP A 41 2.96 1.99 -13.63
CA ASP A 41 1.85 2.90 -13.36
C ASP A 41 2.01 3.47 -11.95
N LEU A 42 2.39 2.63 -10.98
CA LEU A 42 2.71 3.07 -9.62
C LEU A 42 3.88 4.07 -9.60
N ILE A 43 4.94 3.84 -10.38
CA ILE A 43 6.05 4.79 -10.50
C ILE A 43 5.56 6.10 -11.12
N HIS A 44 4.76 6.02 -12.18
CA HIS A 44 4.24 7.20 -12.86
C HIS A 44 3.39 8.08 -11.94
N TRP A 45 2.58 7.49 -11.06
CA TRP A 45 1.77 8.22 -10.07
C TRP A 45 2.61 8.99 -9.05
N THR A 46 3.87 8.61 -8.83
CA THR A 46 4.78 9.36 -7.95
C THR A 46 5.35 10.63 -8.57
N GLY A 47 5.25 10.80 -9.89
CA GLY A 47 5.82 11.94 -10.61
C GLY A 47 7.35 11.94 -10.73
N VAL A 48 8.03 10.85 -10.35
CA VAL A 48 9.49 10.72 -10.44
C VAL A 48 9.90 10.01 -11.73
N GLU A 49 10.99 10.49 -12.34
CA GLU A 49 11.55 9.93 -13.57
C GLU A 49 12.06 8.50 -13.34
N GLN A 50 11.64 7.57 -14.21
CA GLN A 50 11.95 6.15 -14.06
C GLN A 50 13.47 5.88 -14.11
N GLN A 51 14.21 6.67 -14.86
CA GLN A 51 15.67 6.57 -14.98
C GLN A 51 16.39 6.80 -13.64
N GLU A 52 15.90 7.71 -12.80
CA GLU A 52 16.51 7.98 -11.49
C GLU A 52 16.36 6.77 -10.55
N ILE A 53 15.20 6.13 -10.61
CA ILE A 53 14.87 4.92 -9.84
C ILE A 53 15.71 3.73 -10.31
N ILE A 54 15.94 3.58 -11.62
CA ILE A 54 16.75 2.47 -12.16
C ILE A 54 18.22 2.60 -11.73
N GLN A 55 18.76 3.82 -11.68
CA GLN A 55 20.17 4.05 -11.37
C GLN A 55 20.48 3.88 -9.87
N SER A 56 19.62 4.41 -9.00
CA SER A 56 19.89 4.49 -7.56
C SER A 56 19.06 3.52 -6.72
N GLY A 57 18.01 2.93 -7.29
CA GLY A 57 16.96 2.26 -6.54
C GLY A 57 16.05 3.26 -5.83
N ALA A 58 14.95 2.80 -5.24
CA ALA A 58 14.04 3.67 -4.49
C ALA A 58 13.31 2.91 -3.39
N VAL A 59 12.87 3.64 -2.37
CA VAL A 59 11.87 3.13 -1.42
C VAL A 59 10.52 3.75 -1.76
N MET A 60 9.61 2.91 -2.23
CA MET A 60 8.25 3.30 -2.60
C MET A 60 7.27 2.82 -1.53
N MET A 61 6.28 3.65 -1.25
CA MET A 61 5.11 3.29 -0.47
C MET A 61 3.92 3.16 -1.41
N MET A 62 3.16 2.09 -1.23
CA MET A 62 1.81 1.98 -1.77
C MET A 62 0.85 1.85 -0.60
N ASN A 63 -0.27 2.58 -0.65
CA ASN A 63 -1.32 2.50 0.34
C ASN A 63 -2.65 2.19 -0.35
N ALA A 64 -3.26 1.06 0.00
CA ALA A 64 -4.65 0.77 -0.33
C ALA A 64 -5.56 1.34 0.76
N ASN A 65 -6.29 2.40 0.44
CA ASN A 65 -7.20 3.09 1.33
C ASN A 65 -8.65 2.66 1.10
N PHE A 66 -9.27 2.08 2.12
CA PHE A 66 -10.65 1.62 2.11
C PHE A 66 -11.56 2.68 2.75
N ASP A 67 -12.29 3.44 1.95
CA ASP A 67 -13.35 4.33 2.45
C ASP A 67 -14.69 3.59 2.39
N CYS A 68 -15.13 3.08 3.54
CA CYS A 68 -16.35 2.29 3.66
C CYS A 68 -17.46 3.11 4.33
N ASN A 69 -18.60 3.24 3.66
CA ASN A 69 -19.86 3.65 4.25
C ASN A 69 -20.67 2.42 4.65
N LEU A 70 -20.79 2.19 5.96
CA LEU A 70 -21.48 1.04 6.53
C LEU A 70 -23.00 1.18 6.53
N ASP A 71 -23.54 2.39 6.31
CA ASP A 71 -24.98 2.61 6.21
C ASP A 71 -25.51 2.18 4.83
N SER A 72 -24.73 2.44 3.77
CA SER A 72 -25.06 2.04 2.39
C SER A 72 -24.39 0.75 1.93
N MET A 73 -23.57 0.12 2.79
CA MET A 73 -22.71 -1.03 2.46
C MET A 73 -21.79 -0.81 1.26
N HIS A 74 -21.48 0.45 0.95
CA HIS A 74 -20.59 0.79 -0.15
C HIS A 74 -19.17 0.98 0.40
N CYS A 75 -18.19 0.24 -0.14
CA CYS A 75 -16.79 0.48 0.16
C CYS A 75 -16.00 0.73 -1.12
N LYS A 76 -15.24 1.82 -1.12
CA LYS A 76 -14.38 2.22 -2.22
C LYS A 76 -12.93 1.99 -1.81
N VAL A 77 -12.18 1.28 -2.65
CA VAL A 77 -10.73 1.13 -2.50
C VAL A 77 -10.05 2.14 -3.41
N VAL A 78 -9.18 2.96 -2.85
CA VAL A 78 -8.32 3.89 -3.59
C VAL A 78 -6.88 3.50 -3.32
N VAL A 79 -6.09 3.35 -4.37
CA VAL A 79 -4.66 3.05 -4.25
C VAL A 79 -3.85 4.29 -4.56
N ASP A 80 -3.00 4.66 -3.62
CA ASP A 80 -2.06 5.75 -3.75
C ASP A 80 -0.63 5.21 -3.67
N SER A 81 0.30 5.85 -4.37
CA SER A 81 1.72 5.53 -4.30
C SER A 81 2.58 6.78 -4.16
N ALA A 82 3.61 6.70 -3.33
CA ALA A 82 4.54 7.79 -3.07
C ALA A 82 5.97 7.26 -2.95
N ILE A 83 6.97 8.09 -3.27
CA ILE A 83 8.36 7.79 -2.93
C ILE A 83 8.64 8.31 -1.52
N VAL A 84 9.13 7.43 -0.66
CA VAL A 84 9.49 7.76 0.73
C VAL A 84 10.93 8.27 0.80
N GLU A 85 11.82 7.67 0.00
CA GLU A 85 13.24 8.04 -0.05
C GLU A 85 13.72 7.96 -1.51
N SER A 86 13.99 9.13 -2.10
CA SER A 86 14.51 9.28 -3.46
C SER A 86 15.97 9.72 -3.50
N LYS A 87 16.53 10.29 -2.43
CA LYS A 87 17.83 10.97 -2.50
C LYS A 87 19.01 10.01 -2.40
N THR A 88 18.92 9.01 -1.51
CA THR A 88 20.00 8.02 -1.35
C THR A 88 19.79 6.76 -2.18
N GLY A 89 18.56 6.56 -2.67
CA GLY A 89 18.11 5.34 -3.31
C GLY A 89 18.09 4.13 -2.38
N TYR A 90 17.76 2.95 -2.92
CA TYR A 90 17.73 1.68 -2.19
C TYR A 90 18.67 0.66 -2.82
N ASN A 91 19.59 0.14 -2.01
CA ASN A 91 20.47 -0.95 -2.39
C ASN A 91 20.61 -1.96 -1.26
N TYR A 92 20.81 -3.22 -1.63
CA TYR A 92 21.02 -4.34 -0.73
C TYR A 92 22.29 -5.08 -1.11
N VAL A 93 23.15 -5.34 -0.13
CA VAL A 93 24.40 -6.09 -0.32
C VAL A 93 24.22 -7.50 0.22
N HIS A 94 24.31 -8.49 -0.67
CA HIS A 94 24.27 -9.90 -0.31
C HIS A 94 25.63 -10.54 -0.49
N ASN A 95 26.06 -11.31 0.50
CA ASN A 95 27.34 -11.99 0.51
C ASN A 95 27.10 -13.50 0.46
N GLN A 96 27.48 -14.13 -0.65
CA GLN A 96 27.44 -15.57 -0.81
C GLN A 96 28.81 -16.15 -0.47
N TYR A 97 28.89 -16.88 0.64
CA TYR A 97 30.10 -17.55 1.09
C TYR A 97 30.13 -18.97 0.54
N TYR A 98 31.30 -19.42 0.08
CA TYR A 98 31.50 -20.76 -0.45
C TYR A 98 32.95 -21.20 -0.24
N TYR A 99 33.20 -22.51 -0.28
CA TYR A 99 34.56 -23.05 -0.24
C TYR A 99 35.00 -23.43 -1.64
N GLU A 100 36.24 -23.10 -1.98
CA GLU A 100 36.90 -23.52 -3.22
C GLU A 100 38.30 -23.98 -2.84
N ASP A 101 38.61 -25.25 -3.12
CA ASP A 101 39.87 -25.92 -2.73
C ASP A 101 40.20 -25.83 -1.23
N GLY A 102 39.17 -25.94 -0.38
CA GLY A 102 39.33 -25.86 1.08
C GLY A 102 39.54 -24.43 1.62
N VAL A 103 39.58 -23.42 0.76
CA VAL A 103 39.68 -22.01 1.13
C VAL A 103 38.30 -21.37 1.13
N LEU A 104 37.93 -20.67 2.21
CA LEU A 104 36.69 -19.91 2.30
C LEU A 104 36.78 -18.67 1.39
N LYS A 105 35.91 -18.58 0.40
CA LYS A 105 35.74 -17.45 -0.51
C LYS A 105 34.35 -16.83 -0.38
N ARG A 106 34.18 -15.64 -0.96
CA ARG A 106 32.93 -14.90 -0.93
C ARG A 106 32.69 -14.12 -2.22
N ASN A 107 31.50 -14.27 -2.78
CA ASN A 107 30.98 -13.38 -3.81
C ASN A 107 30.11 -12.32 -3.14
N THR A 108 30.41 -11.05 -3.42
CA THR A 108 29.65 -9.91 -2.88
C THR A 108 28.80 -9.33 -4.01
N TYR A 109 27.49 -9.37 -3.86
CA TYR A 109 26.52 -8.82 -4.80
C TYR A 109 25.92 -7.54 -4.23
N ARG A 110 26.00 -6.44 -4.97
CA ARG A 110 25.28 -5.20 -4.65
C ARG A 110 24.12 -5.04 -5.62
N MET A 111 22.90 -5.11 -5.10
CA MET A 111 21.67 -5.06 -5.88
C MET A 111 20.99 -3.72 -5.66
N PHE A 112 20.71 -3.01 -6.75
CA PHE A 112 19.92 -1.78 -6.76
C PHE A 112 18.51 -2.11 -7.24
N GLY A 113 17.50 -1.54 -6.60
CA GLY A 113 16.12 -1.84 -6.97
C GLY A 113 15.10 -1.07 -6.16
N ILE A 114 13.84 -1.45 -6.31
CA ILE A 114 12.72 -0.81 -5.64
C ILE A 114 12.32 -1.65 -4.43
N ARG A 115 12.35 -1.05 -3.24
CA ARG A 115 11.70 -1.61 -2.06
C ARG A 115 10.29 -1.05 -1.97
N LEU A 116 9.30 -1.88 -2.26
CA LEU A 116 7.89 -1.51 -2.11
C LEU A 116 7.40 -1.83 -0.71
N MET A 117 6.88 -0.82 -0.02
CA MET A 117 6.19 -0.96 1.27
C MET A 117 4.69 -0.86 1.00
N ALA A 118 4.00 -1.98 1.11
CA ALA A 118 2.56 -2.05 0.95
C ALA A 118 1.86 -1.83 2.30
N PHE A 119 0.97 -0.85 2.33
CA PHE A 119 0.12 -0.56 3.47
C PHE A 119 -1.34 -0.68 3.06
N THR A 120 -2.16 -1.01 4.05
CA THR A 120 -3.61 -1.01 3.93
C THR A 120 -4.14 -0.14 5.06
N THR A 121 -4.90 0.87 4.70
CA THR A 121 -5.57 1.77 5.64
C THR A 121 -7.06 1.80 5.33
N GLY A 122 -7.88 2.13 6.30
CA GLY A 122 -9.32 2.16 6.08
C GLY A 122 -10.06 3.00 7.09
N PHE A 123 -11.11 3.66 6.60
CA PHE A 123 -12.05 4.44 7.38
C PHE A 123 -13.45 3.89 7.16
N ALA A 124 -14.10 3.47 8.24
CA ALA A 124 -15.49 3.06 8.22
C ALA A 124 -16.38 4.12 8.88
N LYS A 125 -17.45 4.51 8.20
CA LYS A 125 -18.44 5.47 8.69
C LYS A 125 -19.76 4.75 8.89
N LYS A 126 -20.38 4.94 10.06
CA LYS A 126 -21.72 4.42 10.40
C LYS A 126 -22.47 5.48 11.19
N THR A 127 -23.73 5.72 10.82
CA THR A 127 -24.57 6.69 11.52
C THR A 127 -24.84 6.23 12.94
N SER A 128 -24.64 7.14 13.92
CA SER A 128 -24.82 6.86 15.34
C SER A 128 -25.74 7.92 15.96
N PHE A 129 -26.89 7.48 16.47
CA PHE A 129 -27.88 8.38 17.06
C PHE A 129 -27.35 9.14 18.28
N SER A 130 -26.54 8.48 19.11
CA SER A 130 -25.89 9.13 20.26
C SER A 130 -24.91 10.23 19.83
N MET A 131 -24.15 10.02 18.75
CA MET A 131 -23.26 11.06 18.21
C MET A 131 -24.04 12.25 17.65
N ILE A 132 -25.18 12.00 16.99
CA ILE A 132 -26.06 13.07 16.50
C ILE A 132 -26.57 13.93 17.66
N ILE A 133 -27.08 13.33 18.74
CA ILE A 133 -27.56 14.06 19.91
C ILE A 133 -26.44 14.91 20.54
N LEU A 134 -25.23 14.34 20.67
CA LEU A 134 -24.07 15.06 21.21
C LEU A 134 -23.68 16.26 20.36
N GLN A 135 -23.66 16.11 19.02
CA GLN A 135 -23.37 17.22 18.11
C GLN A 135 -24.43 18.31 18.18
N LEU A 136 -25.72 17.95 18.23
CA LEU A 136 -26.81 18.92 18.37
C LEU A 136 -26.74 19.67 19.71
N SER A 137 -26.47 18.96 20.80
CA SER A 137 -26.33 19.54 22.14
C SER A 137 -25.14 20.50 22.21
N SER A 138 -24.02 20.14 21.57
CA SER A 138 -22.83 20.99 21.49
C SER A 138 -23.08 22.24 20.64
N ALA A 139 -23.80 22.10 19.53
CA ALA A 139 -24.18 23.24 18.69
C ALA A 139 -25.14 24.19 19.41
N LEU A 140 -26.12 23.66 20.15
CA LEU A 140 -27.04 24.46 20.98
C LEU A 140 -26.31 25.18 22.13
N ALA A 141 -25.25 24.59 22.69
CA ALA A 141 -24.46 25.23 23.74
C ALA A 141 -23.57 26.39 23.22
N LEU A 142 -23.35 26.48 21.90
CA LEU A 142 -22.61 27.56 21.26
C LEU A 142 -23.50 28.75 20.83
N LEU A 143 -24.82 28.60 20.89
CA LEU A 143 -25.81 29.65 20.63
C LEU A 143 -26.09 30.45 21.91
#